data_AF-A0A359AX28-F1
#
_entry.id   AF-A0A359AX28-F1
#
_cell.length_a   1.000
_cell.length_b   1.000
_cell.length_c   1.000
_cell.angle_alpha   90.00
_cell.angle_beta   90.00
_cell.angle_gamma   90.00
#
_symmetry.space_group_name_H-M   'P 1'
#
loop_
_entity.id
_entity.type
_entity.pdbx_description
1 polymer ?
#
loop_
_entity_poly.entity_id
_entity_poly.type
_entity_poly.pdbx_seq_one_letter_code
_entity_poly.pdbx_strand_id
1 'polypeptide(L)'
;RIDFFGDEIETIRSFDVETQLSKEKFSEIRIVPEFGTAKDKNATLFDLLPEQTIIATEDMRWIESRIESIYHDELKINPPDEEFIKADLLSKEEFLSAIQPFRKLRFDTNLLDPADAALQFETSPQPLFHKNFDLLSESLQEFLQKGYTIYILSDSEKQHQRLRDIFHDRGDAIPFTPINKTLHEGFSEDSMKICCFTD
;
A
#
# COMPACT_ATOMS: atom_id res chain seq x y z
N ARG A 1 10.84 22.07 25.84
CA ARG A 1 11.17 22.66 27.16
C ARG A 1 10.06 22.28 28.13
N ILE A 2 10.41 21.78 29.30
CA ILE A 2 9.47 21.40 30.36
C ILE A 2 9.89 22.21 31.58
N ASP A 3 9.02 23.10 32.03
CA ASP A 3 9.25 23.95 33.21
C ASP A 3 8.51 23.35 34.40
N PHE A 4 9.15 23.34 35.57
CA PHE A 4 8.67 22.71 36.78
C PHE A 4 8.45 23.76 37.88
N PHE A 5 7.43 23.53 38.71
CA PHE A 5 7.22 24.21 39.97
C PHE A 5 7.29 23.19 41.10
N GLY A 6 8.47 23.06 41.73
CA GLY A 6 8.76 21.93 42.62
C GLY A 6 8.75 20.61 41.83
N ASP A 7 7.91 19.68 42.27
CA ASP A 7 7.76 18.35 41.64
C ASP A 7 6.60 18.30 40.62
N GLU A 8 5.96 19.44 40.32
CA GLU A 8 4.85 19.53 39.37
C GLU A 8 5.30 20.17 38.04
N ILE A 9 4.79 19.65 36.92
CA ILE A 9 5.02 20.26 35.60
C ILE A 9 4.11 21.49 35.48
N GLU A 10 4.71 22.67 35.33
CA GLU A 10 3.99 23.94 35.17
C GLU A 10 3.67 24.21 33.70
N THR A 11 4.66 24.05 32.81
CA THR A 11 4.44 24.23 31.37
C THR A 11 5.27 23.30 30.50
N ILE A 12 4.71 22.91 29.35
CA ILE A 12 5.42 22.22 28.29
C ILE A 12 5.39 23.11 27.05
N ARG A 13 6.57 23.39 26.46
CA ARG A 13 6.72 24.32 25.33
C ARG A 13 7.64 23.77 24.25
N SER A 14 7.27 23.97 22.97
CA SER A 14 8.24 23.86 21.87
C SER A 14 9.20 25.05 21.92
N PHE A 15 10.39 24.86 21.36
CA PHE A 15 11.38 25.92 21.24
C PHE A 15 12.10 25.79 19.90
N ASP A 16 12.62 26.91 19.44
CA ASP A 16 13.48 26.98 18.28
C ASP A 16 14.89 26.47 18.61
N VAL A 17 15.42 25.53 17.82
CA VAL A 17 16.71 24.90 18.12
C VAL A 17 17.88 25.89 18.00
N GLU A 18 17.81 26.86 17.07
CA GLU A 18 18.88 27.84 16.84
C GLU A 18 18.80 28.99 17.84
N THR A 19 17.63 29.63 17.93
CA THR A 19 17.46 30.83 18.76
C THR A 19 17.17 30.53 20.23
N GLN A 20 16.84 29.27 20.56
CA GLN A 20 16.47 28.82 21.91
C GLN A 20 15.21 29.50 22.50
N LEU A 21 14.45 30.21 21.66
CA LEU A 21 13.22 30.91 22.06
C LEU A 21 12.03 29.95 22.07
N SER A 22 11.20 30.05 23.12
CA SER A 22 9.98 29.25 23.24
C SER A 22 8.92 29.72 22.24
N LYS A 23 8.17 28.77 21.68
CA LYS A 23 7.09 29.02 20.72
C LYS A 23 5.74 28.66 21.32
N GLU A 24 5.26 27.44 21.05
CA GLU A 24 3.91 27.01 21.38
C GLU A 24 3.87 26.22 22.69
N LYS A 25 2.73 26.29 23.40
CA LYS A 25 2.46 25.53 24.63
C LYS A 25 1.69 24.24 24.31
N PHE A 26 2.00 23.17 25.03
CA PHE A 26 1.33 21.86 24.94
C PHE A 26 0.76 21.46 26.30
N SER A 27 -0.35 20.71 26.28
CA SER A 27 -0.95 20.13 27.47
C SER A 27 -0.37 18.76 27.83
N GLU A 28 0.14 18.03 26.84
CA GLU A 28 0.70 16.68 26.99
C GLU A 28 1.81 16.49 25.95
N ILE A 29 2.84 15.71 26.32
CA ILE A 29 3.82 15.17 25.38
C ILE A 29 4.04 13.69 25.68
N ARG A 30 4.28 12.90 24.63
CA ARG A 30 4.68 11.50 24.75
C ARG A 30 6.14 11.37 24.39
N ILE A 31 6.96 10.97 25.36
CA ILE A 31 8.36 10.63 25.11
C ILE A 31 8.41 9.14 24.77
N VAL A 32 8.82 8.83 23.54
CA VAL A 32 9.07 7.46 23.10
C VAL A 32 10.54 7.13 23.29
N PRO A 33 10.88 5.89 23.72
CA PRO A 33 12.27 5.48 23.82
C PRO A 33 12.92 5.45 22.44
N GLU A 34 14.24 5.58 22.42
CA GLU A 34 15.03 5.35 21.20
C GLU A 34 15.05 3.84 20.90
N PHE A 35 14.47 3.46 19.77
CA PHE A 35 14.50 2.08 19.28
C PHE A 35 15.87 1.83 18.61
N GLY A 36 16.74 1.06 19.25
CA GLY A 36 18.04 0.69 18.64
C GLY A 36 19.14 0.17 19.56
N THR A 37 18.98 0.26 20.89
CA THR A 37 20.06 -0.07 21.85
C THR A 37 19.82 -1.32 22.69
N ALA A 38 18.61 -1.90 22.63
CA ALA A 38 18.27 -3.11 23.38
C ALA A 38 18.82 -4.36 22.65
N LYS A 39 19.70 -5.12 23.31
CA LYS A 39 20.30 -6.36 22.79
C LYS A 39 19.42 -7.61 22.96
N ASP A 40 18.21 -7.45 23.49
CA ASP A 40 17.33 -8.57 23.81
C ASP A 40 16.44 -8.96 22.63
N LYS A 41 16.74 -10.12 22.06
CA LYS A 41 16.12 -10.70 20.85
C LYS A 41 14.82 -11.45 21.12
N ASN A 42 13.76 -10.80 21.60
CA ASN A 42 12.57 -11.59 22.01
C ASN A 42 11.26 -11.18 21.35
N ALA A 43 11.22 -10.17 20.47
CA ALA A 43 9.96 -9.75 19.86
C ALA A 43 10.14 -9.43 18.37
N THR A 44 9.19 -9.94 17.59
CA THR A 44 8.95 -9.64 16.18
C THR A 44 7.95 -8.49 16.06
N LEU A 45 7.78 -7.96 14.84
CA LEU A 45 6.68 -7.02 14.55
C LEU A 45 5.31 -7.62 14.90
N PHE A 46 5.14 -8.93 14.73
CA PHE A 46 3.87 -9.61 14.94
C PHE A 46 3.48 -9.66 16.42
N ASP A 47 4.44 -9.66 17.33
CA ASP A 47 4.18 -9.60 18.79
C ASP A 47 3.61 -8.24 19.23
N LEU A 48 3.75 -7.20 18.40
CA LEU A 48 3.19 -5.88 18.65
C LEU A 48 1.78 -5.72 18.08
N LEU A 49 1.33 -6.65 17.24
CA LEU A 49 0.03 -6.58 16.59
C LEU A 49 -1.07 -7.10 17.52
N PRO A 50 -2.24 -6.43 17.59
CA PRO A 50 -3.40 -6.95 18.30
C PRO A 50 -3.82 -8.33 17.75
N GLU A 51 -4.32 -9.22 18.61
CA GLU A 51 -4.71 -10.59 18.24
C GLU A 51 -5.74 -10.65 17.09
N GLN A 52 -6.62 -9.65 16.99
CA GLN A 52 -7.65 -9.54 15.95
C GLN A 52 -7.13 -9.01 14.60
N THR A 53 -5.82 -8.80 14.46
CA THR A 53 -5.22 -8.30 13.21
C THR A 53 -5.39 -9.32 12.08
N ILE A 54 -5.70 -8.83 10.89
CA ILE A 54 -5.75 -9.64 9.67
C ILE A 54 -4.46 -9.39 8.90
N ILE A 55 -3.72 -10.46 8.63
CA ILE A 55 -2.51 -10.40 7.80
C ILE A 55 -2.91 -10.69 6.36
N ALA A 56 -2.77 -9.69 5.51
CA ALA A 56 -3.06 -9.79 4.09
C ALA A 56 -1.75 -9.94 3.29
N THR A 57 -1.66 -10.97 2.46
CA THR A 57 -0.44 -11.27 1.69
C THR A 57 -0.76 -11.51 0.22
N GLU A 58 0.14 -11.06 -0.64
CA GLU A 58 0.16 -11.37 -2.06
C GLU A 58 1.34 -12.31 -2.32
N ASP A 59 1.06 -13.49 -2.89
CA ASP A 59 2.02 -14.55 -3.16
C ASP A 59 2.91 -14.94 -1.95
N MET A 60 2.35 -15.77 -1.06
CA MET A 60 3.09 -16.28 0.10
C MET A 60 4.38 -17.02 -0.28
N ARG A 61 4.43 -17.68 -1.45
CA ARG A 61 5.63 -18.41 -1.89
C ARG A 61 6.77 -17.45 -2.22
N TRP A 62 6.46 -16.35 -2.89
CA TRP A 62 7.42 -15.29 -3.13
C TRP A 62 7.91 -14.66 -1.83
N ILE A 63 7.00 -14.39 -0.88
CA ILE A 63 7.35 -13.83 0.44
C ILE A 63 8.31 -14.76 1.18
N GLU A 64 7.97 -16.05 1.30
CA GLU A 64 8.83 -17.05 1.95
C GLU A 64 10.22 -17.12 1.31
N SER A 65 10.27 -17.18 -0.03
CA SER A 65 11.53 -17.20 -0.78
C SER A 65 12.36 -15.93 -0.55
N ARG A 66 11.68 -14.78 -0.48
CA ARG A 66 12.34 -13.49 -0.25
C ARG A 66 12.91 -13.38 1.16
N ILE A 67 12.18 -13.86 2.17
CA ILE A 67 12.67 -13.94 3.56
C ILE A 67 13.88 -14.84 3.65
N GLU A 68 13.80 -16.04 3.06
CA GLU A 68 14.92 -16.99 3.02
C GLU A 68 16.17 -16.37 2.38
N SER A 69 15.99 -15.70 1.24
CA SER A 69 17.06 -15.00 0.52
C SER A 69 17.66 -13.88 1.35
N ILE A 70 16.85 -13.04 2.01
CA ILE A 70 17.34 -11.92 2.83
C ILE A 70 18.06 -12.42 4.08
N TYR A 71 17.59 -13.51 4.69
CA TYR A 71 18.21 -14.12 5.86
C TYR A 71 19.59 -14.71 5.54
N HIS A 72 19.74 -15.32 4.35
CA HIS A 72 20.99 -15.94 3.88
C HIS A 72 21.92 -14.98 3.14
N ASP A 73 21.41 -13.90 2.55
CA ASP A 73 22.25 -12.86 1.98
C ASP A 73 23.05 -12.22 3.12
N GLU A 74 24.32 -12.63 3.24
CA GLU A 74 25.31 -11.83 3.93
C GLU A 74 25.28 -10.44 3.28
N LEU A 75 24.82 -9.42 4.00
CA LEU A 75 24.99 -8.03 3.59
C LEU A 75 26.50 -7.82 3.41
N LYS A 76 27.02 -8.00 2.18
CA LYS A 76 28.41 -7.75 1.81
C LYS A 76 28.67 -6.25 1.71
N ILE A 77 28.30 -5.53 2.75
CA ILE A 77 28.68 -4.15 2.97
C ILE A 77 29.63 -4.23 4.16
N ASN A 78 30.91 -4.48 3.89
CA ASN A 78 31.98 -4.30 4.85
C ASN A 78 32.63 -2.93 4.55
N PRO A 79 32.14 -1.82 5.10
CA PRO A 79 32.99 -0.65 5.26
C PRO A 79 34.06 -1.00 6.31
N PRO A 80 35.34 -0.64 6.09
CA PRO A 80 36.45 -1.12 6.91
C PRO A 80 36.46 -0.61 8.37
N ASP A 81 35.59 0.32 8.78
CA ASP A 81 35.74 1.07 10.04
C ASP A 81 34.50 1.17 10.94
N GLU A 82 33.42 0.43 10.67
CA GLU A 82 32.27 0.35 11.59
C GLU A 82 31.93 -1.12 11.88
N GLU A 83 31.82 -1.49 13.16
CA GLU A 83 31.22 -2.77 13.59
C GLU A 83 29.76 -2.80 13.13
N PHE A 84 29.51 -3.22 11.90
CA PHE A 84 28.17 -3.45 11.40
C PHE A 84 27.56 -4.57 12.24
N ILE A 85 26.65 -4.21 13.14
CA ILE A 85 25.81 -5.17 13.84
C ILE A 85 24.96 -5.83 12.76
N LYS A 86 25.23 -7.11 12.46
CA LYS A 86 24.38 -7.92 11.58
C LYS A 86 22.95 -7.77 12.09
N ALA A 87 22.06 -7.25 11.24
CA ALA A 87 20.65 -7.16 11.59
C ALA A 87 20.17 -8.57 11.95
N ASP A 88 19.54 -8.72 13.12
CA ASP A 88 18.86 -9.95 13.50
C ASP A 88 17.57 -10.05 12.71
N LEU A 89 17.67 -10.75 11.58
CA LEU A 89 16.56 -11.00 10.68
C LEU A 89 15.85 -12.29 11.13
N LEU A 90 14.53 -12.34 10.93
CA LEU A 90 13.76 -13.55 11.17
C LEU A 90 14.11 -14.62 10.14
N SER A 91 14.27 -15.85 10.60
CA SER A 91 14.26 -17.01 9.71
C SER A 91 12.86 -17.18 9.09
N LYS A 92 12.79 -17.97 8.01
CA LYS A 92 11.52 -18.35 7.42
C LYS A 92 10.59 -19.04 8.43
N GLU A 93 11.12 -19.95 9.24
CA GLU A 93 10.37 -20.69 10.25
C GLU A 93 9.84 -19.74 11.35
N GLU A 94 10.66 -18.80 11.80
CA GLU A 94 10.27 -17.80 12.79
C GLU A 94 9.15 -16.90 12.25
N PHE A 95 9.27 -16.44 11.00
CA PHE A 95 8.22 -15.68 10.33
C PHE A 95 6.90 -16.46 10.23
N LEU A 96 6.96 -17.70 9.72
CA LEU A 96 5.77 -18.54 9.57
C LEU A 96 5.09 -18.83 10.90
N SER A 97 5.88 -19.07 11.95
CA SER A 97 5.38 -19.24 13.32
C SER A 97 4.74 -17.96 13.84
N ALA A 98 5.35 -16.80 13.60
CA ALA A 98 4.85 -15.52 14.08
C ALA A 98 3.53 -15.10 13.42
N ILE A 99 3.32 -15.40 12.14
CA ILE A 99 2.07 -15.08 11.45
C ILE A 99 0.95 -16.11 11.66
N GLN A 100 1.27 -17.30 12.16
CA GLN A 100 0.33 -18.42 12.29
C GLN A 100 -0.94 -18.09 13.08
N PRO A 101 -0.88 -17.36 14.22
CA PRO A 101 -2.06 -17.08 15.04
C PRO A 101 -3.09 -16.15 14.37
N PHE A 102 -2.67 -15.37 13.38
CA PHE A 102 -3.51 -14.35 12.77
C PHE A 102 -4.45 -14.94 11.71
N ARG A 103 -5.59 -14.27 11.52
CA ARG A 103 -6.42 -14.51 10.35
C ARG A 103 -5.67 -14.05 9.10
N LYS A 104 -5.61 -14.92 8.09
CA LYS A 104 -4.89 -14.66 6.85
C LYS A 104 -5.86 -14.36 5.71
N LEU A 105 -5.57 -13.31 4.95
CA LEU A 105 -6.21 -13.01 3.66
C LEU A 105 -5.14 -13.16 2.57
N ARG A 106 -5.35 -14.05 1.61
CA ARG A 106 -4.37 -14.33 0.55
C ARG A 106 -4.89 -13.86 -0.79
N PHE A 107 -4.10 -13.05 -1.49
CA PHE A 107 -4.33 -12.64 -2.88
C PHE A 107 -3.47 -13.50 -3.81
N ASP A 108 -3.79 -14.78 -3.90
CA ASP A 108 -3.01 -15.70 -4.73
C ASP A 108 -3.75 -16.01 -6.03
N THR A 109 -3.04 -15.91 -7.14
CA THR A 109 -3.55 -16.34 -8.46
C THR A 109 -3.68 -17.86 -8.57
N ASN A 110 -2.96 -18.61 -7.74
CA ASN A 110 -2.99 -20.06 -7.70
C ASN A 110 -2.96 -20.55 -6.24
N LEU A 111 -4.12 -20.92 -5.72
CA LEU A 111 -4.24 -21.55 -4.40
C LEU A 111 -3.77 -23.00 -4.50
N LEU A 112 -2.65 -23.32 -3.86
CA LEU A 112 -2.15 -24.71 -3.74
C LEU A 112 -2.68 -25.41 -2.49
N ASP A 113 -3.06 -24.63 -1.47
CA ASP A 113 -3.57 -25.10 -0.19
C ASP A 113 -5.08 -24.85 -0.09
N PRO A 114 -5.82 -25.69 0.66
CA PRO A 114 -7.22 -25.43 0.92
C PRO A 114 -7.40 -24.11 1.70
N ALA A 115 -8.31 -23.27 1.21
CA ALA A 115 -8.77 -22.08 1.93
C ALA A 115 -10.07 -22.39 2.67
N ASP A 116 -10.24 -21.82 3.86
CA ASP A 116 -11.51 -21.93 4.62
C ASP A 116 -12.68 -21.28 3.85
N ALA A 117 -12.38 -20.22 3.10
CA ALA A 117 -13.29 -19.56 2.17
C ALA A 117 -12.47 -18.92 1.04
N ALA A 118 -13.03 -18.93 -0.17
CA ALA A 118 -12.43 -18.29 -1.34
C ALA A 118 -13.42 -17.31 -1.98
N LEU A 119 -12.93 -16.14 -2.36
CA LEU A 119 -13.64 -15.17 -3.18
C LEU A 119 -12.90 -15.08 -4.51
N GLN A 120 -13.64 -15.29 -5.60
CA GLN A 120 -13.10 -15.17 -6.96
C GLN A 120 -13.61 -13.87 -7.58
N PHE A 121 -12.69 -13.11 -8.17
CA PHE A 121 -13.01 -11.92 -8.93
C PHE A 121 -12.71 -12.19 -10.40
N GLU A 122 -13.65 -11.90 -11.29
CA GLU A 122 -13.47 -12.08 -12.73
C GLU A 122 -12.87 -10.81 -13.33
N THR A 123 -11.65 -10.49 -12.87
CA THR A 123 -10.94 -9.28 -13.28
C THR A 123 -10.02 -9.53 -14.48
N SER A 124 -9.97 -8.57 -15.40
CA SER A 124 -8.98 -8.53 -16.48
C SER A 124 -8.26 -7.18 -16.47
N PRO A 125 -6.95 -7.13 -16.76
CA PRO A 125 -6.21 -5.87 -16.82
C PRO A 125 -6.73 -4.99 -17.96
N GLN A 126 -6.63 -3.67 -17.78
CA GLN A 126 -6.94 -2.70 -18.84
C GLN A 126 -6.08 -2.96 -20.09
N PRO A 127 -6.68 -2.99 -21.30
CA PRO A 127 -5.92 -3.04 -22.54
C PRO A 127 -5.04 -1.80 -22.74
N LEU A 128 -3.87 -1.98 -23.35
CA LEU A 128 -3.00 -0.87 -23.73
C LEU A 128 -3.46 -0.24 -25.04
N PHE A 129 -3.86 1.03 -25.00
CA PHE A 129 -4.32 1.76 -26.19
C PHE A 129 -3.22 2.62 -26.84
N HIS A 130 -2.16 2.99 -26.12
CA HIS A 130 -1.05 3.80 -26.64
C HIS A 130 -1.48 5.08 -27.41
N LYS A 131 -2.48 5.80 -26.90
CA LYS A 131 -3.10 6.99 -27.54
C LYS A 131 -3.79 6.70 -28.88
N ASN A 132 -4.05 5.43 -29.20
CA ASN A 132 -4.91 5.06 -30.31
C ASN A 132 -6.38 5.17 -29.86
N PHE A 133 -6.98 6.33 -30.16
CA PHE A 133 -8.36 6.60 -29.80
C PHE A 133 -9.36 5.75 -30.59
N ASP A 134 -9.00 5.23 -31.77
CA ASP A 134 -9.89 4.33 -32.53
C ASP A 134 -10.09 3.02 -31.77
N LEU A 135 -8.97 2.41 -31.34
CA LEU A 135 -9.00 1.19 -30.51
C LEU A 135 -9.70 1.44 -29.17
N LEU A 136 -9.49 2.61 -28.55
CA LEU A 136 -10.17 2.96 -27.31
C LEU A 136 -11.68 3.05 -27.53
N SER A 137 -12.14 3.80 -28.53
CA SER A 137 -13.55 3.96 -28.84
C SER A 137 -14.23 2.61 -29.14
N GLU A 138 -13.61 1.77 -29.97
CA GLU A 138 -14.12 0.43 -30.29
C GLU A 138 -14.23 -0.44 -29.03
N SER A 139 -13.19 -0.46 -28.19
CA SER A 139 -13.18 -1.25 -26.95
C SER A 139 -14.23 -0.78 -25.95
N LEU A 140 -14.37 0.54 -25.73
CA LEU A 140 -15.38 1.10 -24.85
C LEU A 140 -16.80 0.81 -25.35
N GLN A 141 -17.04 0.89 -26.66
CA GLN A 141 -18.33 0.51 -27.25
C GLN A 141 -18.62 -0.97 -27.07
N GLU A 142 -17.63 -1.85 -27.23
CA GLU A 142 -17.78 -3.28 -26.97
C GLU A 142 -18.16 -3.55 -25.51
N PHE A 143 -17.51 -2.88 -24.56
CA PHE A 143 -17.86 -2.98 -23.14
C PHE A 143 -19.30 -2.51 -22.88
N LEU A 144 -19.72 -1.38 -23.46
CA LEU A 144 -21.09 -0.88 -23.36
C LEU A 144 -22.11 -1.89 -23.92
N GLN A 145 -21.81 -2.50 -25.08
CA GLN A 145 -22.67 -3.54 -25.68
C GLN A 145 -22.78 -4.79 -24.79
N LYS A 146 -21.72 -5.12 -24.05
CA LYS A 146 -21.71 -6.20 -23.05
C LYS A 146 -22.37 -5.80 -21.72
N GLY A 147 -22.91 -4.58 -21.60
CA GLY A 147 -23.61 -4.10 -20.42
C GLY A 147 -22.70 -3.54 -19.32
N TYR A 148 -21.44 -3.23 -19.64
CA TYR A 148 -20.51 -2.68 -18.67
C TYR A 148 -20.74 -1.20 -18.42
N THR A 149 -20.53 -0.79 -17.17
CA THR A 149 -20.43 0.62 -16.78
C THR A 149 -18.97 1.06 -16.85
N ILE A 150 -18.70 2.11 -17.63
CA ILE A 150 -17.35 2.67 -17.79
C ILE A 150 -17.10 3.77 -16.75
N TYR A 151 -16.02 3.59 -16.00
CA TYR A 151 -15.43 4.58 -15.11
C TYR A 151 -14.08 5.00 -15.66
N ILE A 152 -13.83 6.31 -15.71
CA ILE A 152 -12.55 6.87 -16.14
C ILE A 152 -11.95 7.67 -14.99
N LEU A 153 -10.82 7.17 -14.51
CA LEU A 153 -10.11 7.62 -13.33
C LEU A 153 -8.97 8.55 -13.74
N SER A 154 -8.95 9.76 -13.21
CA SER A 154 -7.85 10.71 -13.39
C SER A 154 -7.87 11.71 -12.23
N ASP A 155 -6.71 12.22 -11.85
CA ASP A 155 -6.58 13.33 -10.89
C ASP A 155 -6.94 14.70 -11.49
N SER A 156 -7.14 14.77 -12.81
CA SER A 156 -7.32 16.00 -13.56
C SER A 156 -8.66 16.05 -14.29
N GLU A 157 -9.56 16.91 -13.82
CA GLU A 157 -10.85 17.17 -14.49
C GLU A 157 -10.68 17.62 -15.94
N LYS A 158 -9.55 18.29 -16.25
CA LYS A 158 -9.20 18.69 -17.63
C LYS A 158 -8.99 17.47 -18.54
N GLN A 159 -8.46 16.37 -18.02
CA GLN A 159 -8.30 15.14 -18.81
C GLN A 159 -9.65 14.50 -19.11
N HIS A 160 -10.59 14.50 -18.15
CA HIS A 160 -11.95 14.03 -18.41
C HIS A 160 -12.64 14.87 -19.49
N GLN A 161 -12.53 16.20 -19.41
CA GLN A 161 -13.11 17.08 -20.41
C GLN A 161 -12.49 16.84 -21.79
N ARG A 162 -11.16 16.77 -21.87
CA ARG A 162 -10.45 16.49 -23.11
C ARG A 162 -10.91 15.18 -23.74
N LEU A 163 -11.12 14.13 -22.96
CA LEU A 163 -11.59 12.85 -23.48
C LEU A 163 -13.04 12.92 -23.98
N ARG A 164 -13.91 13.66 -23.28
CA ARG A 164 -15.27 13.95 -23.77
C ARG A 164 -15.25 14.69 -25.10
N ASP A 165 -14.39 15.70 -25.23
CA ASP A 165 -14.26 16.49 -26.45
C ASP A 165 -13.79 15.59 -27.62
N ILE A 166 -12.81 14.71 -27.38
CA ILE A 166 -12.33 13.75 -28.39
C ILE A 166 -13.44 12.81 -28.88
N PHE A 167 -14.24 12.24 -27.97
CA PHE A 167 -15.35 11.37 -28.36
C PHE A 167 -16.46 12.15 -29.09
N HIS A 168 -16.76 13.36 -28.63
CA HIS A 168 -17.74 14.24 -29.28
C HIS A 168 -17.33 14.60 -30.72
N ASP A 169 -16.09 15.03 -30.93
CA ASP A 169 -15.56 15.41 -32.24
C ASP A 169 -15.54 14.25 -33.24
N ARG A 170 -15.44 13.02 -32.72
CA ARG A 170 -15.52 11.78 -33.51
C ARG A 170 -16.95 11.31 -33.79
N GLY A 171 -17.94 11.86 -33.09
CA GLY A 171 -19.32 11.37 -33.12
C GLY A 171 -19.52 10.07 -32.34
N ASP A 172 -18.58 9.71 -31.45
CA ASP A 172 -18.65 8.53 -30.61
C ASP A 172 -19.52 8.81 -29.38
N ALA A 173 -20.70 8.19 -29.31
CA ALA A 173 -21.59 8.29 -28.16
C ALA A 173 -21.16 7.33 -27.03
N ILE A 174 -20.06 7.65 -26.35
CA ILE A 174 -19.49 6.83 -25.27
C ILE A 174 -19.77 7.48 -23.90
N PRO A 175 -20.84 7.07 -23.18
CA PRO A 175 -21.06 7.52 -21.82
C PRO A 175 -20.02 6.91 -20.87
N PHE A 176 -19.45 7.74 -20.00
CA PHE A 176 -18.60 7.29 -18.91
C PHE A 176 -18.77 8.17 -17.66
N THR A 177 -18.52 7.55 -16.51
CA THR A 177 -18.52 8.21 -15.19
C THR A 177 -17.09 8.66 -14.84
N PRO A 178 -16.83 9.96 -14.70
CA PRO A 178 -15.52 10.45 -14.30
C PRO A 178 -15.31 10.23 -12.80
N ILE A 179 -14.12 9.80 -12.40
CA ILE A 179 -13.73 9.62 -11.00
C ILE A 179 -12.43 10.40 -10.76
N ASN A 180 -12.49 11.39 -9.85
CA ASN A 180 -11.36 12.26 -9.49
C ASN A 180 -10.41 11.58 -8.48
N LYS A 181 -9.92 10.39 -8.84
CA LYS A 181 -8.93 9.58 -8.11
C LYS A 181 -8.12 8.80 -9.12
N THR A 182 -6.94 8.35 -8.74
CA THR A 182 -6.08 7.50 -9.57
C THR A 182 -6.01 6.08 -9.00
N LEU A 183 -5.86 5.12 -9.90
CA LEU A 183 -5.40 3.78 -9.59
C LEU A 183 -4.04 3.60 -10.26
N HIS A 184 -3.22 2.69 -9.74
CA HIS A 184 -1.95 2.34 -10.38
C HIS A 184 -2.19 1.76 -11.79
N GLU A 185 -3.18 0.88 -11.92
CA GLU A 185 -3.57 0.24 -13.18
C GLU A 185 -5.09 0.10 -13.24
N GLY A 186 -5.65 0.27 -14.44
CA GLY A 186 -7.04 -0.01 -14.72
C GLY A 186 -7.34 -1.50 -14.89
N PHE A 187 -8.61 -1.86 -14.77
CA PHE A 187 -9.11 -3.22 -14.90
C PHE A 187 -10.59 -3.24 -15.27
N SER A 188 -11.08 -4.37 -15.76
CA SER A 188 -12.50 -4.69 -15.87
C SER A 188 -12.86 -5.83 -14.92
N GLU A 189 -14.08 -5.87 -14.42
CA GLU A 189 -14.60 -6.97 -13.60
C GLU A 189 -15.96 -7.43 -14.16
N ASP A 190 -16.05 -8.72 -14.53
CA ASP A 190 -17.20 -9.25 -15.28
C ASP A 190 -18.45 -9.43 -14.42
N SER A 191 -18.32 -9.83 -13.15
CA SER A 191 -19.45 -10.15 -12.28
C SER A 191 -20.35 -8.93 -12.01
N MET A 192 -19.73 -7.76 -11.80
CA MET A 192 -20.40 -6.49 -11.59
C MET A 192 -20.59 -5.69 -12.89
N LYS A 193 -20.02 -6.15 -14.01
CA LYS A 193 -20.00 -5.45 -15.29
C LYS A 193 -19.48 -4.02 -15.15
N ILE A 194 -18.27 -3.86 -14.62
CA ILE A 194 -17.60 -2.56 -14.51
C ILE A 194 -16.25 -2.54 -15.21
N CYS A 195 -15.88 -1.38 -15.75
CA CYS A 195 -14.55 -1.10 -16.25
C CYS A 195 -14.01 0.17 -15.62
N CYS A 196 -12.79 0.10 -15.08
CA CYS A 196 -12.04 1.20 -14.52
C CYS A 196 -10.85 1.47 -15.43
N PHE A 197 -10.90 2.55 -16.21
CA PHE A 197 -9.79 2.98 -17.05
C PHE A 197 -8.99 4.10 -16.37
N THR A 198 -7.66 4.00 -16.42
CA THR A 198 -6.73 5.04 -15.98
C THR A 198 -6.02 5.66 -17.19
N ASP A 199 -5.30 6.76 -16.95
CA ASP A 199 -4.53 7.52 -17.93
C ASP A 199 -3.29 6.80 -18.49
#